data_AF-A0A4R6NBF2-F1
#
_entry.id   AF-A0A4R6NBF2-F1
#
_cell.length_a   1.000
_cell.length_b   1.000
_cell.length_c   1.000
_cell.angle_alpha   90.00
_cell.angle_beta   90.00
_cell.angle_gamma   90.00
#
_symmetry.space_group_name_H-M   'P 1'
#
loop_
_entity.id
_entity.type
_entity.pdbx_description
1 polymer ?
#
loop_
_entity_poly.entity_id
_entity_poly.type
_entity_poly.pdbx_seq_one_letter_code
_entity_poly.pdbx_strand_id
1 'polypeptide(L)'
;MKELKQMAAACALGLLGMGAVAQNNAPLASKADADDIAFEESIRNFGYISGTAYQCLERDKRLAHEREVLAAYDGLVRMFGSDRAFYYAAAFGAGSTDGIDRSKCASFLERHRAAMDAGKRGR
;
A
#
# COMPACT_ATOMS: atom_id res chain seq x y z
N MET A 1 -60.38 -0.06 12.54
CA MET A 1 -59.34 -0.41 13.53
C MET A 1 -58.08 0.36 13.12
N LYS A 2 -57.96 1.68 13.31
CA LYS A 2 -58.20 2.49 14.53
C LYS A 2 -57.53 1.81 15.71
N GLU A 3 -56.30 2.22 16.01
CA GLU A 3 -55.86 2.72 17.32
C GLU A 3 -54.52 3.44 17.15
N LEU A 4 -54.65 4.64 16.59
CA LEU A 4 -53.74 5.75 16.82
C LEU A 4 -54.11 6.31 18.20
N LYS A 5 -53.21 6.25 19.19
CA LYS A 5 -53.03 7.23 20.29
C LYS A 5 -52.44 6.59 21.55
N GLN A 6 -51.64 7.40 22.23
CA GLN A 6 -51.07 7.21 23.57
C GLN A 6 -49.87 6.25 23.58
N MET A 7 -48.65 6.65 23.92
CA MET A 7 -48.30 7.54 25.02
C MET A 7 -47.10 8.41 24.64
N ALA A 8 -47.39 9.66 24.30
CA ALA A 8 -46.53 10.78 24.63
C ALA A 8 -47.12 11.42 25.90
N ALA A 9 -46.45 11.24 27.04
CA ALA A 9 -46.57 12.03 28.26
C ALA A 9 -45.34 11.67 29.12
N ALA A 10 -44.20 12.30 28.86
CA ALA A 10 -43.81 13.53 29.55
C ALA A 10 -43.81 13.37 31.08
N CYS A 11 -42.65 13.02 31.63
CA CYS A 11 -42.22 13.58 32.90
C CYS A 11 -40.71 13.83 32.81
N ALA A 12 -40.38 15.01 32.28
CA ALA A 12 -39.06 15.59 32.44
C ALA A 12 -38.90 16.02 33.89
N LEU A 13 -37.90 15.49 34.60
CA LEU A 13 -37.22 16.15 35.72
C LEU A 13 -36.03 15.27 36.15
N GLY A 14 -34.82 15.71 35.83
CA GLY A 14 -33.59 15.07 36.31
C GLY A 14 -32.41 15.15 35.35
N LEU A 15 -32.07 16.35 34.88
CA LEU A 15 -30.71 16.63 34.42
C LEU A 15 -29.74 16.38 35.58
N LEU A 16 -28.77 15.48 35.39
CA LEU A 16 -27.41 15.62 35.91
C LEU A 16 -26.52 14.68 35.10
N GLY A 17 -25.53 15.30 34.46
CA GLY A 17 -24.74 14.70 33.41
C GLY A 17 -23.86 13.56 33.88
N MET A 18 -23.80 12.52 33.06
CA MET A 18 -22.57 11.79 32.82
C MET A 18 -22.33 11.92 31.33
N GLY A 19 -21.43 12.85 31.00
CA GLY A 19 -20.96 13.06 29.65
C GLY A 19 -20.55 11.74 29.03
N ALA A 20 -21.03 11.51 27.81
CA ALA A 20 -20.44 10.55 26.91
C ALA A 20 -18.94 10.89 26.78
N VAL A 21 -18.09 10.12 27.44
CA VAL A 21 -16.70 10.00 27.01
C VAL A 21 -16.67 8.73 26.18
N ALA A 22 -17.13 8.84 24.93
CA ALA A 22 -16.60 7.98 23.89
C ALA A 22 -15.11 8.32 23.82
N GLN A 23 -14.29 7.60 24.59
CA GLN A 23 -12.84 7.63 24.45
C GLN A 23 -12.55 7.07 23.06
N ASN A 24 -12.53 7.94 22.06
CA ASN A 24 -11.81 7.72 20.81
C ASN A 24 -10.33 7.56 21.17
N ASN A 25 -9.96 6.40 21.70
CA ASN A 25 -8.58 5.94 21.77
C ASN A 25 -8.13 5.46 20.38
N ALA A 26 -8.44 6.24 19.34
CA ALA A 26 -7.69 6.12 18.10
C ALA A 26 -6.26 6.54 18.46
N PRO A 27 -5.25 5.67 18.32
CA PRO A 27 -3.88 6.08 18.53
C PRO A 27 -3.62 7.24 17.57
N LEU A 28 -3.20 8.39 18.09
CA LEU A 28 -2.62 9.43 17.26
C LEU A 28 -1.36 8.79 16.65
N ALA A 29 -1.44 8.42 15.36
CA ALA A 29 -0.33 7.83 14.64
C ALA A 29 0.91 8.70 14.87
N SER A 30 1.94 8.11 15.44
CA SER A 30 3.19 8.82 15.68
C SER A 30 3.86 9.10 14.32
N LYS A 31 4.80 10.05 14.30
CA LYS A 31 5.62 10.29 13.11
C LYS A 31 6.33 9.00 12.65
N ALA A 32 6.78 8.17 13.60
CA ALA A 32 7.43 6.90 13.30
C ALA A 32 6.48 5.93 12.57
N ASP A 33 5.22 5.85 13.01
CA ASP A 33 4.21 5.01 12.34
C ASP A 33 3.93 5.49 10.92
N ALA A 34 3.86 6.81 10.72
CA ALA A 34 3.66 7.40 9.39
C ALA A 34 4.85 7.13 8.45
N ASP A 35 6.08 7.24 8.96
CA ASP A 35 7.30 6.98 8.20
C ASP A 35 7.40 5.49 7.82
N ASP A 36 7.01 4.57 8.71
CA ASP A 36 6.96 3.13 8.44
C ASP A 36 5.93 2.77 7.35
N ILE A 37 4.73 3.36 7.41
CA ILE A 37 3.69 3.16 6.39
C ILE A 37 4.20 3.65 5.02
N ALA A 38 4.75 4.86 4.97
CA ALA A 38 5.28 5.43 3.74
C ALA A 38 6.41 4.57 3.15
N PHE A 39 7.25 4.00 4.01
CA PHE A 39 8.30 3.08 3.58
C PHE A 39 7.72 1.82 2.96
N GLU A 40 6.74 1.18 3.59
CA GLU A 40 6.10 -0.01 3.00
C GLU A 40 5.36 0.28 1.70
N GLU A 41 4.68 1.41 1.61
CA GLU A 41 4.04 1.87 0.38
C GLU A 41 5.06 2.07 -0.74
N SER A 42 6.24 2.59 -0.43
CA SER A 42 7.33 2.73 -1.39
C SER A 42 7.81 1.37 -1.92
N ILE A 43 7.92 0.35 -1.05
CA ILE A 43 8.28 -1.02 -1.43
C ILE A 43 7.19 -1.63 -2.32
N ARG A 44 5.91 -1.48 -1.94
CA ARG A 44 4.76 -1.97 -2.73
C ARG A 44 4.71 -1.32 -4.11
N ASN A 45 4.85 0.00 -4.18
CA ASN A 45 4.87 0.74 -5.43
C ASN A 45 6.04 0.29 -6.33
N PHE A 46 7.23 0.09 -5.75
CA PHE A 46 8.38 -0.41 -6.49
C PHE A 46 8.14 -1.83 -7.04
N GLY A 47 7.58 -2.72 -6.24
CA GLY A 47 7.16 -4.06 -6.69
C GLY A 47 6.20 -3.97 -7.86
N TYR A 48 5.13 -3.20 -7.71
CA TYR A 48 4.12 -3.00 -8.75
C TYR A 48 4.72 -2.49 -10.06
N ILE A 49 5.51 -1.41 -10.01
CA ILE A 49 6.18 -0.84 -11.19
C ILE A 49 7.09 -1.87 -11.85
N SER A 50 7.82 -2.67 -11.06
CA SER A 50 8.69 -3.73 -11.58
C SER A 50 7.90 -4.83 -12.29
N GLY A 51 6.73 -5.21 -11.77
CA GLY A 51 5.82 -6.16 -12.42
C GLY A 51 5.21 -5.59 -13.70
N THR A 52 4.79 -4.34 -13.68
CA THR A 52 4.23 -3.69 -14.87
C THR A 52 5.27 -3.50 -15.96
N ALA A 53 6.50 -3.13 -15.59
CA ALA A 53 7.63 -3.04 -16.52
C ALA A 53 7.88 -4.39 -17.22
N TYR A 54 7.77 -5.51 -16.51
CA TYR A 54 7.89 -6.84 -17.10
C TYR A 54 6.89 -7.08 -18.24
N GLN A 55 5.63 -6.67 -18.07
CA GLN A 55 4.61 -6.81 -19.11
C GLN A 55 4.88 -5.95 -20.35
N CYS A 56 5.50 -4.79 -20.14
CA CYS A 56 5.87 -3.85 -21.20
C CYS A 56 7.06 -4.30 -22.06
N LEU A 57 7.79 -5.32 -21.61
CA LEU A 57 8.96 -5.84 -22.33
C LEU A 57 8.59 -6.92 -23.35
N GLU A 58 9.35 -6.91 -24.44
CA GLU A 58 9.41 -8.02 -25.40
C GLU A 58 9.97 -9.28 -24.72
N ARG A 59 9.60 -10.46 -25.25
CA ARG A 59 9.87 -11.74 -24.59
C ARG A 59 11.36 -12.02 -24.36
N ASP A 60 12.21 -11.56 -25.27
CA ASP A 60 13.67 -11.70 -25.21
C ASP A 60 14.31 -10.84 -24.11
N LYS A 61 13.68 -9.73 -23.73
CA LYS A 61 14.17 -8.80 -22.68
C LYS A 61 13.69 -9.16 -21.27
N ARG A 62 12.65 -9.99 -21.16
CA ARG A 62 12.03 -10.37 -19.88
C ARG A 62 12.97 -11.09 -18.93
N LEU A 63 13.83 -11.99 -19.43
CA LEU A 63 14.77 -12.73 -18.58
C LEU A 63 15.80 -11.80 -17.92
N ALA A 64 16.26 -10.77 -18.63
CA ALA A 64 17.18 -9.78 -18.06
C ALA A 64 16.49 -8.98 -16.94
N HIS A 65 15.25 -8.55 -17.17
CA HIS A 65 14.43 -7.86 -16.18
C HIS A 65 14.13 -8.71 -14.95
N GLU A 66 13.82 -10.01 -15.11
CA GLU A 66 13.63 -10.94 -14.00
C GLU A 66 14.87 -11.02 -13.10
N ARG A 67 16.08 -11.02 -13.68
CA ARG A 67 17.33 -10.99 -12.90
C ARG A 67 17.52 -9.69 -12.13
N GLU A 68 17.16 -8.57 -12.71
CA GLU A 68 17.19 -7.25 -12.04
C GLU A 68 16.22 -7.21 -10.85
N VAL A 69 15.00 -7.72 -11.05
CA VAL A 69 13.96 -7.84 -10.01
C VAL A 69 14.39 -8.77 -8.88
N LEU A 70 15.00 -9.91 -9.19
CA LEU A 70 15.54 -10.81 -8.18
C LEU A 70 16.66 -10.16 -7.36
N ALA A 71 17.58 -9.45 -8.02
CA ALA A 71 18.63 -8.72 -7.31
C ALA A 71 18.07 -7.61 -6.40
N ALA A 72 16.97 -6.96 -6.80
CA ALA A 72 16.27 -5.99 -5.96
C ALA A 72 15.63 -6.67 -4.75
N TYR A 73 14.94 -7.80 -4.94
CA TYR A 73 14.36 -8.60 -3.86
C TYR A 73 15.42 -9.06 -2.85
N ASP A 74 16.54 -9.62 -3.32
CA ASP A 74 17.64 -10.06 -2.46
C ASP A 74 18.24 -8.89 -1.65
N GLY A 75 18.32 -7.70 -2.28
CA GLY A 75 18.69 -6.47 -1.61
C GLY A 75 17.73 -6.09 -0.48
N LEU A 76 16.41 -6.18 -0.73
CA LEU A 76 15.39 -5.91 0.28
C LEU A 76 15.44 -6.91 1.43
N VAL A 77 15.60 -8.21 1.14
CA VAL A 77 15.74 -9.25 2.16
C VAL A 77 16.95 -8.96 3.06
N ARG A 78 18.11 -8.63 2.47
CA ARG A 78 19.33 -8.38 3.22
C ARG A 78 19.27 -7.12 4.10
N MET A 79 18.57 -6.08 3.66
CA MET A 79 18.52 -4.79 4.36
C MET A 79 17.35 -4.66 5.33
N PHE A 80 16.20 -5.26 5.02
CA PHE A 80 14.94 -5.03 5.70
C PHE A 80 14.22 -6.32 6.13
N GLY A 81 14.79 -7.49 5.85
CA GLY A 81 14.21 -8.78 6.17
C GLY A 81 13.17 -9.26 5.15
N SER A 82 12.77 -10.52 5.28
CA SER A 82 11.83 -11.19 4.37
C SER A 82 10.43 -10.60 4.40
N ASP A 83 9.96 -10.10 5.55
CA ASP A 83 8.59 -9.61 5.71
C ASP A 83 8.35 -8.37 4.85
N ARG A 84 9.30 -7.44 4.86
CA ARG A 84 9.25 -6.25 3.99
C ARG A 84 9.49 -6.61 2.53
N ALA A 85 10.42 -7.53 2.25
CA ALA A 85 10.65 -8.01 0.89
C ALA A 85 9.42 -8.73 0.29
N PHE A 86 8.59 -9.37 1.11
CA PHE A 86 7.35 -9.99 0.67
C PHE A 86 6.37 -8.98 0.06
N TYR A 87 6.28 -7.76 0.61
CA TYR A 87 5.44 -6.71 0.02
C TYR A 87 5.87 -6.34 -1.40
N TYR A 88 7.17 -6.34 -1.69
CA TYR A 88 7.68 -6.14 -3.03
C TYR A 88 7.28 -7.29 -3.96
N ALA A 89 7.50 -8.54 -3.54
CA ALA A 89 7.20 -9.71 -4.36
C ALA A 89 5.71 -9.85 -4.66
N ALA A 90 4.85 -9.61 -3.67
CA ALA A 90 3.39 -9.64 -3.84
C ALA A 90 2.92 -8.56 -4.82
N ALA A 91 3.43 -7.33 -4.68
CA ALA A 91 3.08 -6.24 -5.59
C ALA A 91 3.64 -6.44 -7.00
N PHE A 92 4.84 -7.03 -7.14
CA PHE A 92 5.36 -7.46 -8.44
C PHE A 92 4.42 -8.45 -9.12
N GLY A 93 3.93 -9.45 -8.39
CA GLY A 93 2.93 -10.40 -8.88
C GLY A 93 1.72 -9.68 -9.48
N ALA A 94 1.09 -8.78 -8.71
CA ALA A 94 -0.02 -7.97 -9.17
C ALA A 94 0.32 -7.17 -10.45
N GLY A 95 1.43 -6.43 -10.43
CA GLY A 95 1.87 -5.63 -11.57
C GLY A 95 2.18 -6.46 -12.82
N SER A 96 2.57 -7.73 -12.66
CA SER A 96 2.92 -8.65 -13.75
C SER A 96 1.72 -9.34 -14.41
N THR A 97 0.55 -9.32 -13.76
CA THR A 97 -0.68 -9.96 -14.23
C THR A 97 -1.82 -8.98 -14.56
N ASP A 98 -1.71 -7.73 -14.10
CA ASP A 98 -2.72 -6.70 -14.34
C ASP A 98 -2.92 -6.39 -15.83
N GLY A 99 -4.14 -6.01 -16.23
CA GLY A 99 -4.38 -5.47 -17.57
C GLY A 99 -3.75 -4.09 -17.71
N ILE A 100 -2.62 -3.97 -18.40
CA ILE A 100 -1.88 -2.71 -18.50
C ILE A 100 -2.23 -1.91 -19.76
N ASP A 101 -2.34 -0.60 -19.60
CA ASP A 101 -2.38 0.35 -20.70
C ASP A 101 -0.99 0.48 -21.34
N ARG A 102 -0.83 -0.11 -22.53
CA ARG A 102 0.45 -0.13 -23.25
C ARG A 102 0.96 1.26 -23.64
N SER A 103 0.09 2.27 -23.73
CA SER A 103 0.52 3.65 -24.00
C SER A 103 1.42 4.20 -22.89
N LYS A 104 1.30 3.67 -21.66
CA LYS A 104 2.09 4.08 -20.50
C LYS A 104 3.38 3.31 -20.33
N CYS A 105 3.68 2.34 -21.20
CA CYS A 105 4.82 1.43 -21.01
C CYS A 105 6.17 2.14 -20.89
N ALA A 106 6.41 3.19 -21.68
CA ALA A 106 7.63 3.99 -21.56
C ALA A 106 7.80 4.55 -20.14
N SER A 107 6.72 5.05 -19.53
CA SER A 107 6.74 5.59 -18.17
C SER A 107 7.02 4.54 -17.09
N PHE A 108 6.55 3.30 -17.27
CA PHE A 108 6.80 2.21 -16.32
C PHE A 108 8.26 1.73 -16.39
N LEU A 109 8.80 1.61 -17.60
CA LEU A 109 10.20 1.24 -17.81
C LEU A 109 11.14 2.30 -17.22
N GLU A 110 10.89 3.59 -17.45
CA GLU A 110 11.68 4.67 -16.88
C GLU A 110 11.60 4.72 -15.36
N ARG A 111 10.40 4.57 -14.77
CA ARG A 111 10.25 4.54 -13.31
C ARG A 111 10.94 3.33 -12.68
N HIS A 112 10.90 2.16 -13.32
CA HIS A 112 11.63 0.99 -12.85
C HIS A 112 13.13 1.25 -12.83
N ARG A 113 13.70 1.77 -13.93
CA ARG A 113 15.13 2.14 -14.01
C ARG A 113 15.53 3.14 -12.93
N ALA A 114 14.75 4.21 -12.77
CA ALA A 114 14.99 5.22 -11.74
C ALA A 114 14.98 4.64 -10.32
N ALA A 115 14.06 3.71 -10.03
CA ALA A 115 14.01 3.02 -8.73
C ALA A 115 15.23 2.12 -8.51
N MET A 116 15.66 1.37 -9.53
CA MET A 116 16.87 0.55 -9.47
C MET A 116 18.13 1.40 -9.23
N ASP A 117 18.24 2.55 -9.89
CA ASP A 117 19.38 3.45 -9.72
C ASP A 117 19.36 4.20 -8.38
N ALA A 118 18.18 4.46 -7.81
CA ALA A 118 18.09 4.94 -6.43
C ALA A 118 18.61 3.90 -5.43
N GLY A 119 18.27 2.62 -5.59
CA GLY A 119 18.76 1.54 -4.74
C GLY A 119 20.28 1.33 -4.82
N LYS A 120 20.92 1.60 -5.96
CA LYS A 120 22.38 1.50 -6.11
C LYS A 120 23.14 2.59 -5.34
N ARG A 121 22.59 3.80 -5.24
CA ARG A 121 23.24 4.95 -4.59
C ARG A 121 23.28 4.87 -3.06
N GLY A 122 22.50 3.97 -2.47
CA GLY A 122 22.50 3.70 -1.03
C GLY A 122 23.45 2.59 -0.59
N ARG A 123 24.31 2.08 -1.48
CA ARG A 123 25.34 1.07 -1.19
C ARG A 123 26.73 1.68 -1.17
#